data_AF-A0A369ADG3-F1
#
_entry.id   AF-A0A369ADG3-F1
#
_cell.length_a   1.000
_cell.length_b   1.000
_cell.length_c   1.000
_cell.angle_alpha   90.00
_cell.angle_beta   90.00
_cell.angle_gamma   90.00
#
_symmetry.space_group_name_H-M   'P 1'
#
loop_
_entity.id
_entity.type
_entity.pdbx_description
1 polymer ?
#
loop_
_entity_poly.entity_id
_entity_poly.type
_entity_poly.pdbx_seq_one_letter_code
_entity_poly.pdbx_strand_id
1 'polypeptide(L)'
;MKSNKRPKYIDHDTIVELSYELRDGGPFGPLLEVMSENWPLKFYFGSGMMLPAFEAHLHGLREGDHFSFALTPSEAYGHIRADLIREINLSELPDSEFFPNRVFEKGDFVSFSFDSSASHATGVVTEVLPNSIVVDFNHSLAGKDLHFSGKVLFIRNPTPDEAVQKRYIEPNGIRSNSRLSDGPDLYLFD
;
A
#
# COMPACT_ATOMS: atom_id res chain seq x y z
N MET A 1 21.38 -26.48 23.61
CA MET A 1 21.17 -25.12 23.06
C MET A 1 20.93 -25.28 21.55
N LYS A 2 19.70 -25.09 21.07
CA LYS A 2 19.43 -25.16 19.62
C LYS A 2 20.10 -23.95 18.98
N SER A 3 21.03 -24.20 18.06
CA SER A 3 21.62 -23.16 17.22
C SER A 3 20.48 -22.48 16.44
N ASN A 4 20.12 -21.25 16.81
CA ASN A 4 19.21 -20.42 16.02
C ASN A 4 19.93 -20.03 14.73
N LYS A 5 19.93 -20.94 13.76
CA LYS A 5 20.42 -20.65 12.42
C LYS A 5 19.48 -19.62 11.79
N ARG A 6 20.07 -18.61 11.15
CA ARG A 6 19.30 -17.66 10.35
C ARG A 6 18.62 -18.41 9.20
N PRO A 7 17.37 -18.04 8.86
CA PRO A 7 16.73 -18.55 7.65
C PRO A 7 17.58 -18.20 6.43
N LYS A 8 17.67 -19.14 5.48
CA LYS A 8 18.45 -18.95 4.24
C LYS A 8 17.61 -18.44 3.08
N TYR A 9 16.29 -18.53 3.22
CA TYR A 9 15.30 -18.21 2.20
C TYR A 9 14.06 -17.63 2.87
N ILE A 10 13.27 -16.88 2.10
CA ILE A 10 11.99 -16.33 2.51
C ILE A 10 11.02 -17.49 2.68
N ASP A 11 10.41 -17.58 3.86
CA ASP A 11 9.39 -18.56 4.19
C ASP A 11 8.40 -17.93 5.19
N HIS A 12 7.32 -18.65 5.49
CA HIS A 12 6.40 -18.24 6.54
C HIS A 12 7.11 -17.94 7.86
N ASP A 13 6.62 -16.93 8.55
CA ASP A 13 7.13 -16.47 9.85
C ASP A 13 8.59 -15.99 9.80
N THR A 14 8.96 -15.30 8.72
CA THR A 14 10.26 -14.60 8.60
C THR A 14 10.08 -13.09 8.51
N ILE A 15 11.08 -12.35 8.99
CA ILE A 15 11.21 -10.92 8.70
C ILE A 15 12.06 -10.77 7.45
N VAL A 16 11.56 -9.98 6.51
CA VAL A 16 12.17 -9.74 5.20
C VAL A 16 12.42 -8.25 5.02
N GLU A 17 13.59 -7.90 4.51
CA GLU A 17 13.95 -6.56 4.06
C GLU A 17 14.27 -6.59 2.56
N LEU A 18 13.64 -5.70 1.79
CA LEU A 18 13.74 -5.64 0.33
C LEU A 18 14.02 -4.20 -0.13
N SER A 19 14.78 -4.05 -1.20
CA SER A 19 14.69 -2.88 -2.06
C SER A 19 13.92 -3.23 -3.34
N TYR A 20 13.13 -2.30 -3.87
CA TYR A 20 12.48 -2.46 -5.17
C TYR A 20 12.11 -1.13 -5.81
N GLU A 21 11.84 -1.20 -7.11
CA GLU A 21 11.09 -0.22 -7.88
C GLU A 21 9.75 -0.83 -8.30
N LEU A 22 8.70 -0.03 -8.23
CA LEU A 22 7.37 -0.35 -8.73
C LEU A 22 7.08 0.53 -9.95
N ARG A 23 6.68 -0.10 -11.06
CA ARG A 23 6.37 0.58 -12.33
C ARG A 23 4.99 0.22 -12.83
N ASP A 24 4.37 1.17 -13.54
CA ASP A 24 3.08 0.98 -14.22
C ASP A 24 3.28 0.19 -15.52
N GLY A 25 2.55 -0.91 -15.68
CA GLY A 25 2.65 -1.81 -16.81
C GLY A 25 3.84 -2.76 -16.72
N GLY A 26 4.94 -2.37 -17.36
CA GLY A 26 6.09 -3.25 -17.58
C GLY A 26 7.41 -2.72 -17.01
N PRO A 27 8.53 -3.42 -17.25
CA PRO A 27 9.85 -3.07 -16.71
C PRO A 27 10.37 -1.69 -17.18
N PHE A 28 9.85 -1.17 -18.29
CA PHE A 28 10.18 0.15 -18.84
C PHE A 28 9.07 1.18 -18.65
N GLY A 29 8.06 0.85 -17.84
CA GLY A 29 6.93 1.73 -17.56
C GLY A 29 7.28 2.91 -16.65
N PRO A 30 6.36 3.88 -16.52
CA PRO A 30 6.47 4.97 -15.56
C PRO A 30 6.78 4.46 -14.15
N LEU A 31 7.74 5.11 -13.49
CA LEU A 31 8.08 4.81 -12.10
C LEU A 31 6.97 5.32 -11.17
N LEU A 32 6.43 4.44 -10.35
CA LEU A 32 5.37 4.73 -9.38
C LEU A 32 5.94 4.86 -7.96
N GLU A 33 6.81 3.95 -7.56
CA GLU A 33 7.37 3.91 -6.21
C GLU A 33 8.80 3.36 -6.20
N VAL A 34 9.60 3.79 -5.22
CA VAL A 34 10.95 3.25 -4.95
C VAL A 34 11.13 3.00 -3.46
N MET A 35 11.51 1.78 -3.12
CA MET A 35 12.06 1.39 -1.82
C MET A 35 13.55 1.12 -2.00
N SER A 36 14.39 2.07 -1.61
CA SER A 36 15.84 1.99 -1.82
C SER A 36 16.52 1.13 -0.75
N GLU A 37 17.81 0.78 -0.92
CA GLU A 37 18.57 0.11 0.14
C GLU A 37 18.71 0.97 1.42
N ASN A 38 18.60 2.29 1.30
CA ASN A 38 18.62 3.21 2.44
C ASN A 38 17.27 3.23 3.17
N TRP A 39 16.16 3.07 2.45
CA TRP A 39 14.79 3.01 2.96
C TRP A 39 14.09 1.76 2.43
N PRO A 40 14.50 0.56 2.89
CA PRO A 40 13.98 -0.69 2.35
C PRO A 40 12.59 -0.97 2.92
N LEU A 41 11.79 -1.72 2.15
CA LEU A 41 10.56 -2.30 2.67
C LEU A 41 10.93 -3.40 3.68
N LYS A 42 10.40 -3.29 4.89
CA LYS A 42 10.59 -4.29 5.94
C LYS A 42 9.25 -4.81 6.41
N PHE A 43 9.05 -6.12 6.39
CA PHE A 43 7.77 -6.71 6.74
C PHE A 43 7.90 -8.12 7.31
N TYR A 44 6.79 -8.60 7.86
CA TYR A 44 6.62 -9.97 8.33
C TYR A 44 5.95 -10.79 7.23
N PHE A 45 6.65 -11.78 6.69
CA PHE A 45 6.16 -12.60 5.60
C PHE A 45 5.05 -13.56 6.06
N GLY A 46 3.89 -13.53 5.42
CA GLY A 46 2.70 -14.31 5.80
C GLY A 46 1.85 -13.64 6.88
N SER A 47 2.04 -12.34 7.13
CA SER A 47 1.19 -11.55 8.04
C SER A 47 -0.15 -11.17 7.44
N GLY A 48 -0.28 -11.24 6.10
CA GLY A 48 -1.44 -10.73 5.36
C GLY A 48 -1.43 -9.22 5.13
N MET A 49 -0.31 -8.54 5.43
CA MET A 49 -0.14 -7.09 5.24
C MET A 49 0.38 -6.71 3.85
N MET A 50 0.75 -7.71 3.05
CA MET A 50 1.23 -7.56 1.67
C MET A 50 0.23 -8.20 0.71
N LEU A 51 0.32 -7.82 -0.57
CA LEU A 51 -0.46 -8.47 -1.63
C LEU A 51 -0.13 -9.98 -1.66
N PRO A 52 -1.12 -10.88 -1.65
CA PRO A 52 -0.86 -12.32 -1.66
C PRO A 52 0.01 -12.77 -2.83
N ALA A 53 -0.20 -12.20 -4.02
CA ALA A 53 0.61 -12.50 -5.19
C ALA A 53 2.05 -11.99 -5.06
N PHE A 54 2.25 -10.84 -4.41
CA PHE A 54 3.58 -10.31 -4.10
C PHE A 54 4.35 -11.26 -3.17
N GLU A 55 3.73 -11.72 -2.07
CA GLU A 55 4.37 -12.71 -1.19
C GLU A 55 4.66 -14.03 -1.93
N ALA A 56 3.74 -14.50 -2.76
CA ALA A 56 3.91 -15.73 -3.53
C ALA A 56 5.14 -15.69 -4.45
N HIS A 57 5.39 -14.56 -5.11
CA HIS A 57 6.57 -14.39 -5.97
C HIS A 57 7.90 -14.31 -5.20
N LEU A 58 7.86 -13.92 -3.93
CA LEU A 58 9.06 -13.82 -3.08
C LEU A 58 9.38 -15.10 -2.32
N HIS A 59 8.42 -16.00 -2.15
CA HIS A 59 8.61 -17.25 -1.41
C HIS A 59 9.78 -18.06 -1.98
N GLY A 60 10.68 -18.51 -1.09
CA GLY A 60 11.85 -19.31 -1.45
C GLY A 60 13.08 -18.53 -1.94
N LEU A 61 12.98 -17.22 -2.20
CA LEU A 61 14.14 -16.39 -2.54
C LEU A 61 15.10 -16.26 -1.36
N ARG A 62 16.39 -16.10 -1.64
CA ARG A 62 17.46 -15.98 -0.64
C ARG A 62 17.93 -14.54 -0.49
N GLU A 63 18.61 -14.27 0.63
CA GLU A 63 19.35 -13.01 0.78
C GLU A 63 20.31 -12.81 -0.41
N GLY A 64 20.23 -11.64 -1.03
CA GLY A 64 21.00 -11.26 -2.22
C GLY A 64 20.35 -11.59 -3.56
N ASP A 65 19.30 -12.41 -3.59
CA ASP A 65 18.59 -12.73 -4.83
C ASP A 65 17.85 -11.49 -5.37
N HIS A 66 17.83 -11.39 -6.69
CA HIS A 66 17.05 -10.37 -7.40
C HIS A 66 15.72 -10.97 -7.84
N PHE A 67 14.69 -10.15 -7.89
CA PHE A 67 13.37 -10.53 -8.39
C PHE A 67 12.85 -9.50 -9.39
N SER A 68 12.04 -9.97 -10.32
CA SER A 68 11.33 -9.14 -11.29
C SER A 68 10.07 -9.87 -11.71
N PHE A 69 8.90 -9.31 -11.42
CA PHE A 69 7.61 -9.90 -11.77
C PHE A 69 6.54 -8.83 -11.93
N ALA A 70 5.47 -9.17 -12.64
CA ALA A 70 4.31 -8.31 -12.81
C ALA A 70 3.10 -8.91 -12.08
N LEU A 71 2.26 -8.04 -11.54
CA LEU A 71 0.95 -8.35 -10.98
C LEU A 71 -0.12 -7.67 -11.81
N THR A 72 -1.14 -8.41 -12.21
CA THR A 72 -2.33 -7.82 -12.84
C THR A 72 -3.15 -7.03 -11.82
N PRO A 73 -4.09 -6.15 -12.25
CA PRO A 73 -4.98 -5.46 -11.34
C PRO A 73 -5.69 -6.41 -10.38
N SER A 74 -6.16 -7.56 -10.85
CA SER A 74 -6.84 -8.57 -10.03
C SER A 74 -5.96 -9.23 -8.97
N GLU A 75 -4.63 -9.24 -9.15
CA GLU A 75 -3.66 -9.76 -8.19
C GLU A 75 -3.12 -8.68 -7.23
N ALA A 76 -3.41 -7.41 -7.54
CA ALA A 76 -3.00 -6.23 -6.80
C ALA A 76 -4.22 -5.49 -6.21
N TYR A 77 -4.50 -4.27 -6.67
CA TYR A 77 -5.49 -3.34 -6.10
C TYR A 77 -6.87 -3.38 -6.78
N GLY A 78 -7.13 -4.44 -7.56
CA GLY A 78 -8.35 -4.60 -8.34
C GLY A 78 -8.42 -3.70 -9.57
N HIS A 79 -9.50 -3.89 -10.33
CA HIS A 79 -9.84 -3.01 -11.45
C HIS A 79 -10.49 -1.73 -10.94
N ILE A 80 -10.43 -0.67 -11.76
CA ILE A 80 -11.21 0.55 -11.51
C ILE A 80 -12.69 0.18 -11.44
N ARG A 81 -13.33 0.64 -10.37
CA ARG A 81 -14.72 0.43 -10.06
C ARG A 81 -15.50 1.71 -10.29
N ALA A 82 -16.38 1.68 -11.30
CA ALA A 82 -17.23 2.81 -11.64
C ALA A 82 -18.21 3.17 -10.51
N ASP A 83 -18.59 2.21 -9.67
CA ASP A 83 -19.43 2.44 -8.49
C ASP A 83 -18.70 3.17 -7.34
N LEU A 84 -17.37 3.25 -7.40
CA LEU A 84 -16.54 4.07 -6.50
C LEU A 84 -16.27 5.48 -7.06
N ILE A 85 -16.79 5.79 -8.25
CA ILE A 85 -16.78 7.15 -8.79
C ILE A 85 -18.15 7.75 -8.51
N ARG A 86 -18.20 8.78 -7.65
CA ARG A 86 -19.46 9.33 -7.16
C ARG A 86 -19.54 10.83 -7.43
N GLU A 87 -20.67 11.24 -7.96
CA GLU A 87 -21.06 12.64 -7.96
C GLU A 87 -21.68 12.99 -6.59
N ILE A 88 -21.20 14.06 -5.98
CA ILE A 88 -21.64 14.53 -4.66
C ILE A 88 -22.11 15.98 -4.80
N ASN A 89 -23.35 16.24 -4.41
CA ASN A 89 -23.89 17.60 -4.43
C ASN A 89 -23.19 18.47 -3.39
N LEU A 90 -22.80 19.67 -3.79
CA LEU A 90 -22.17 20.63 -2.89
C LEU A 90 -23.08 20.96 -1.70
N SER A 91 -24.41 20.92 -1.88
CA SER A 91 -25.38 21.16 -0.80
C SER A 91 -25.35 20.10 0.32
N GLU A 92 -24.93 18.87 0.01
CA GLU A 92 -24.86 17.75 0.96
C GLU A 92 -23.57 17.76 1.79
N LEU A 93 -22.58 18.55 1.37
CA LEU A 93 -21.30 18.66 2.07
C LEU A 93 -21.43 19.59 3.29
N PRO A 94 -20.83 19.22 4.44
CA PRO A 94 -20.68 20.14 5.55
C PRO A 94 -19.73 21.28 5.16
N ASP A 95 -19.86 22.43 5.83
CA ASP A 95 -18.87 23.49 5.69
C ASP A 95 -17.53 22.99 6.26
N SER A 96 -16.45 23.24 5.53
CA SER A 96 -15.11 22.78 5.87
C SER A 96 -14.16 23.98 5.94
N GLU A 97 -13.30 24.01 6.96
CA GLU A 97 -12.21 24.99 7.03
C GLU A 97 -11.17 24.78 5.93
N PHE A 98 -11.01 23.54 5.45
CA PHE A 98 -10.13 23.19 4.34
C PHE A 98 -10.72 23.57 2.97
N PHE A 99 -12.05 23.63 2.87
CA PHE A 99 -12.76 24.01 1.64
C PHE A 99 -13.71 25.17 1.91
N PRO A 100 -13.17 26.39 2.13
CA PRO A 100 -14.00 27.55 2.44
C PRO A 100 -14.97 27.82 1.30
N ASN A 101 -16.24 28.08 1.65
CA ASN A 101 -17.33 28.29 0.69
C ASN A 101 -17.60 27.11 -0.26
N ARG A 102 -17.14 25.90 0.07
CA ARG A 102 -17.32 24.69 -0.75
C ARG A 102 -16.70 24.82 -2.14
N VAL A 103 -15.60 25.54 -2.24
CA VAL A 103 -14.79 25.64 -3.46
C VAL A 103 -13.84 24.44 -3.48
N PHE A 104 -13.88 23.70 -4.58
CA PHE A 104 -13.02 22.54 -4.83
C PHE A 104 -12.27 22.74 -6.15
N GLU A 105 -11.09 22.15 -6.23
CA GLU A 105 -10.28 22.04 -7.43
C GLU A 105 -10.08 20.58 -7.82
N LYS A 106 -9.86 20.33 -9.11
CA LYS A 106 -9.50 19.00 -9.59
C LYS A 106 -8.17 18.59 -8.97
N GLY A 107 -8.14 17.42 -8.34
CA GLY A 107 -6.99 16.89 -7.62
C GLY A 107 -7.11 17.01 -6.10
N ASP A 108 -8.11 17.73 -5.59
CA ASP A 108 -8.33 17.84 -4.15
C ASP A 108 -8.64 16.47 -3.53
N PHE A 109 -8.03 16.21 -2.38
CA PHE A 109 -8.33 15.04 -1.57
C PHE A 109 -9.50 15.34 -0.63
N VAL A 110 -10.50 14.47 -0.64
CA VAL A 110 -11.69 14.59 0.18
C VAL A 110 -11.88 13.31 0.98
N SER A 111 -12.09 13.45 2.29
CA SER A 111 -12.37 12.31 3.16
C SER A 111 -13.83 12.33 3.58
N PHE A 112 -14.55 11.26 3.26
CA PHE A 112 -15.95 11.08 3.59
C PHE A 112 -16.11 9.99 4.64
N SER A 113 -16.94 10.28 5.65
CA SER A 113 -17.46 9.26 6.56
C SER A 113 -18.77 8.74 5.98
N PHE A 114 -18.78 7.53 5.43
CA PHE A 114 -20.02 6.87 5.07
C PHE A 114 -20.60 6.16 6.31
N ASP A 115 -21.92 6.16 6.43
CA ASP A 115 -22.75 5.78 7.59
C ASP A 115 -22.26 4.61 8.49
N SER A 116 -22.58 4.70 9.80
CA SER A 116 -22.41 3.81 11.00
C SER A 116 -21.25 2.80 11.16
N SER A 117 -20.57 2.40 10.10
CA SER A 117 -19.25 1.77 10.18
C SER A 117 -18.22 2.89 10.24
N ALA A 118 -17.23 2.80 11.14
CA ALA A 118 -16.16 3.80 11.27
C ALA A 118 -15.19 3.82 10.06
N SER A 119 -15.71 3.59 8.85
CA SER A 119 -14.93 3.57 7.61
C SER A 119 -14.94 4.95 6.99
N HIS A 120 -13.84 5.66 7.15
CA HIS A 120 -13.53 6.82 6.34
C HIS A 120 -13.07 6.34 4.95
N ALA A 121 -13.57 7.00 3.91
CA ALA A 121 -13.13 6.80 2.54
C ALA A 121 -12.51 8.11 2.04
N THR A 122 -11.26 8.04 1.63
CA THR A 122 -10.58 9.16 0.97
C THR A 122 -10.72 8.97 -0.53
N GLY A 123 -11.08 10.04 -1.22
CA GLY A 123 -11.15 10.07 -2.68
C GLY A 123 -10.52 11.34 -3.24
N VAL A 124 -10.36 11.38 -4.55
CA VAL A 124 -9.79 12.51 -5.30
C VAL A 124 -10.88 13.15 -6.14
N VAL A 125 -11.01 14.46 -6.09
CA VAL A 125 -11.88 15.22 -6.97
C VAL A 125 -11.36 15.13 -8.40
N THR A 126 -12.10 14.48 -9.29
CA THR A 126 -11.72 14.29 -10.70
C THR A 126 -12.34 15.35 -11.61
N GLU A 127 -13.48 15.92 -11.20
CA GLU A 127 -14.21 16.95 -11.93
C GLU A 127 -14.99 17.86 -10.97
N VAL A 128 -15.06 19.15 -11.32
CA VAL A 128 -15.83 20.16 -10.58
C VAL A 128 -16.94 20.67 -11.49
N LEU A 129 -18.18 20.50 -11.05
CA LEU A 129 -19.40 20.90 -11.76
C LEU A 129 -20.04 22.11 -11.05
N PRO A 130 -21.03 22.80 -11.67
CA PRO A 130 -21.61 24.00 -11.07
C PRO A 130 -22.22 23.82 -9.67
N ASN A 131 -22.82 22.66 -9.39
CA ASN A 131 -23.52 22.36 -8.13
C ASN A 131 -23.02 21.08 -7.44
N SER A 132 -22.04 20.38 -8.01
CA SER A 132 -21.57 19.07 -7.58
C SER A 132 -20.08 18.88 -7.88
N ILE A 133 -19.49 17.86 -7.28
CA ILE A 133 -18.13 17.39 -7.58
C ILE A 133 -18.17 15.91 -7.90
N VAL A 134 -17.31 15.46 -8.81
CA VAL A 134 -17.10 14.03 -9.08
C VAL A 134 -15.86 13.58 -8.32
N VAL A 135 -16.04 12.62 -7.43
CA VAL A 135 -14.99 12.09 -6.56
C VAL A 135 -14.73 10.64 -6.90
N ASP A 136 -13.46 10.31 -7.13
CA ASP A 136 -13.00 8.93 -7.34
C ASP A 136 -12.44 8.37 -6.03
N PHE A 137 -13.07 7.31 -5.52
CA PHE A 137 -12.68 6.59 -4.30
C PHE A 137 -11.90 5.30 -4.60
N ASN A 138 -11.52 5.05 -5.84
CA ASN A 138 -10.64 3.93 -6.17
C ASN A 138 -9.26 4.11 -5.54
N HIS A 139 -8.59 2.98 -5.27
CA HIS A 139 -7.17 3.01 -4.91
C HIS A 139 -6.37 3.70 -6.04
N SER A 140 -5.35 4.48 -5.69
CA SER A 140 -4.52 5.23 -6.66
C SER A 140 -3.86 4.33 -7.72
N LEU A 141 -3.61 3.07 -7.34
CA LEU A 141 -3.04 2.02 -8.19
C LEU A 141 -4.08 1.06 -8.81
N ALA A 142 -5.38 1.27 -8.58
CA ALA A 142 -6.42 0.42 -9.15
C ALA A 142 -6.39 0.48 -10.70
N GLY A 143 -6.62 -0.67 -11.33
CA GLY A 143 -6.61 -0.82 -12.79
C GLY A 143 -5.23 -0.78 -13.44
N LYS A 144 -4.14 -0.60 -12.68
CA LYS A 144 -2.77 -0.68 -13.19
C LYS A 144 -2.25 -2.12 -13.15
N ASP A 145 -1.54 -2.51 -14.22
CA ASP A 145 -0.61 -3.63 -14.15
C ASP A 145 0.64 -3.14 -13.40
N LEU A 146 1.13 -3.91 -12.43
CA LEU A 146 2.20 -3.48 -11.53
C LEU A 146 3.45 -4.33 -11.72
N HIS A 147 4.54 -3.72 -12.16
CA HIS A 147 5.82 -4.41 -12.31
C HIS A 147 6.76 -4.09 -11.14
N PHE A 148 7.07 -5.11 -10.34
CA PHE A 148 8.05 -5.04 -9.26
C PHE A 148 9.40 -5.56 -9.73
N SER A 149 10.47 -4.82 -9.46
CA SER A 149 11.84 -5.29 -9.66
C SER A 149 12.73 -4.84 -8.50
N GLY A 150 13.49 -5.77 -7.93
CA GLY A 150 14.20 -5.49 -6.70
C GLY A 150 15.14 -6.59 -6.25
N LYS A 151 15.54 -6.50 -4.98
CA LYS A 151 16.50 -7.41 -4.37
C LYS A 151 16.13 -7.70 -2.92
N VAL A 152 16.31 -8.95 -2.51
CA VAL A 152 16.22 -9.35 -1.12
C VAL A 152 17.49 -8.92 -0.39
N LEU A 153 17.36 -8.03 0.57
CA LEU A 153 18.50 -7.47 1.31
C LEU A 153 18.82 -8.32 2.53
N PHE A 154 17.78 -8.70 3.28
CA PHE A 154 17.97 -9.37 4.56
C PHE A 154 16.79 -10.26 4.93
N ILE A 155 17.07 -11.39 5.58
CA ILE A 155 16.09 -12.35 6.08
C ILE A 155 16.51 -12.78 7.48
N ARG A 156 15.60 -12.65 8.45
CA ARG A 156 15.84 -13.14 9.81
C ARG A 156 14.61 -13.77 10.43
N ASN A 157 14.83 -14.51 11.52
CA ASN A 157 13.74 -14.92 12.38
C ASN A 157 13.14 -13.66 13.07
N PRO A 158 11.81 -13.64 13.28
CA PRO A 158 11.17 -12.61 14.08
C PRO A 158 11.61 -12.68 15.54
N THR A 159 11.57 -11.55 16.23
CA THR A 159 11.61 -11.53 17.71
C THR A 159 10.31 -12.13 18.28
N PRO A 160 10.27 -12.51 19.57
CA PRO A 160 9.03 -13.00 20.18
C PRO A 160 7.84 -12.05 20.01
N ASP A 161 8.07 -10.74 20.15
CA ASP A 161 7.03 -9.73 20.03
C ASP A 161 6.52 -9.60 18.58
N GLU A 162 7.44 -9.65 17.60
CA GLU A 162 7.09 -9.66 16.18
C GLU A 162 6.32 -10.92 15.78
N ALA A 163 6.68 -12.08 16.33
CA ALA A 163 6.00 -13.35 16.08
C ALA A 163 4.57 -13.35 16.66
N VAL A 164 4.38 -12.77 17.85
CA VAL A 164 3.04 -12.63 18.47
C VAL A 164 2.19 -11.63 17.69
N GLN A 165 2.76 -10.50 17.28
CA GLN A 165 2.02 -9.44 16.58
C GLN A 165 1.93 -9.62 15.07
N LYS A 166 2.63 -10.62 14.52
CA LYS A 166 2.78 -10.90 13.08
C LYS A 166 3.12 -9.65 12.27
N ARG A 167 4.11 -8.89 12.71
CA ARG A 167 4.56 -7.65 12.06
C ARG A 167 6.01 -7.36 12.39
N TYR A 168 6.64 -6.57 11.54
CA TYR A 168 7.96 -6.01 11.81
C TYR A 168 7.88 -4.89 12.86
N ILE A 169 8.85 -4.85 13.76
CA ILE A 169 9.02 -3.81 14.77
C ILE A 169 10.41 -3.19 14.58
N GLU A 170 10.47 -1.87 14.44
CA GLU A 170 11.75 -1.16 14.31
C GLU A 170 12.59 -1.32 15.58
N PRO A 171 13.94 -1.22 15.51
CA PRO A 171 14.80 -1.37 16.68
C PRO A 171 14.51 -0.41 17.84
N ASN A 172 13.92 0.75 17.54
CA ASN A 172 13.48 1.74 18.53
C ASN A 172 12.10 1.40 19.16
N GLY A 173 11.52 0.25 18.82
CA GLY A 173 10.21 -0.19 19.30
C GLY A 173 9.02 0.42 18.56
N ILE A 174 9.25 1.30 17.58
CA ILE A 174 8.19 1.86 16.75
C ILE A 174 7.68 0.79 15.79
N ARG A 175 6.34 0.68 15.68
CA ARG A 175 5.71 -0.23 14.73
C ARG A 175 5.89 0.32 13.33
N SER A 176 6.41 -0.50 12.40
CA SER A 176 6.52 -0.08 11.00
C SER A 176 5.14 -0.04 10.34
N ASN A 177 4.92 0.99 9.51
CA ASN A 177 3.70 1.18 8.72
C ASN A 177 3.78 0.53 7.33
N SER A 178 4.84 -0.22 7.02
CA SER A 178 5.03 -0.91 5.74
C SER A 178 3.88 -1.87 5.43
N ARG A 179 3.05 -1.54 4.43
CA ARG A 179 1.88 -2.32 3.99
C ARG A 179 1.74 -2.19 2.47
N LEU A 180 1.40 -3.29 1.81
CA LEU A 180 1.01 -3.30 0.40
C LEU A 180 -0.42 -3.83 0.19
N SER A 181 -1.05 -4.45 1.18
CA SER A 181 -2.46 -4.88 1.12
C SER A 181 -3.43 -3.73 1.44
N ASP A 182 -4.60 -3.71 0.77
CA ASP A 182 -5.67 -2.71 0.93
C ASP A 182 -5.98 -2.31 2.38
N GLY A 183 -5.83 -1.02 2.62
CA GLY A 183 -6.43 -0.21 3.68
C GLY A 183 -6.14 1.24 3.29
N PRO A 184 -7.10 2.18 3.46
CA PRO A 184 -6.98 3.53 2.92
C PRO A 184 -5.62 4.10 3.28
N ASP A 185 -4.94 4.71 2.30
CA ASP A 185 -3.81 5.59 2.55
C ASP A 185 -4.28 6.62 3.56
N LEU A 186 -4.02 6.31 4.83
CA LEU A 186 -3.83 7.28 5.88
C LEU A 186 -2.56 8.02 5.45
N TYR A 187 -2.73 8.96 4.53
CA TYR A 187 -1.98 10.20 4.58
C TYR A 187 -2.31 10.86 5.92
N LEU A 188 -1.74 10.30 7.00
CA LEU A 188 -1.48 11.04 8.22
C LEU A 188 -0.40 12.04 7.81
N PHE A 189 -0.83 13.22 7.42
CA PHE A 189 0.00 14.39 7.65
C PHE A 189 0.29 14.41 9.16
N ASP A 190 1.59 14.47 9.49
CA ASP A 190 2.10 14.60 10.86
C ASP A 190 1.41 15.74 11.65
#